data_AF-A0A671SSJ5-F1
#
_entry.id   AF-A0A671SSJ5-F1
#
_cell.length_a   1.000
_cell.length_b   1.000
_cell.length_c   1.000
_cell.angle_alpha   90.00
_cell.angle_beta   90.00
_cell.angle_gamma   90.00
#
_symmetry.space_group_name_H-M   'P 1'
#
loop_
_entity.id
_entity.type
_entity.pdbx_description
1 polymer ?
#
loop_
_entity_poly.entity_id
_entity_poly.type
_entity_poly.pdbx_seq_one_letter_code
_entity_poly.pdbx_strand_id
1 'polypeptide(L)'
;APHVSNVGRFCPRLHVCFQVDKYLYHMRLSDENLMDVSKRFRREMDKGLGRDTNPTAAVKMLPSFVRSTHNGTETGDFLALDLGGTNFRVLLVRVSSNGKQKVEMENQIYAIPENIMRGSGTELFDHIAECLANFLEKLGIKVKKLPLGFTFSFPCQQIKLDESFVVSWTKGFKASGVEGRDVVGLLRKAIKKRGVSVMLLHPQAIIALVVFLNYF
;
A
#
# COMPACT_ATOMS: atom_id res chain seq x y z
N ALA A 1 -63.56 -30.47 -29.75
CA ALA A 1 -62.26 -30.99 -29.26
C ALA A 1 -61.30 -31.10 -30.44
N PRO A 2 -59.99 -30.77 -30.33
CA PRO A 2 -59.27 -29.94 -29.35
C PRO A 2 -58.77 -28.61 -29.98
N HIS A 3 -58.93 -27.45 -29.36
CA HIS A 3 -57.96 -26.75 -28.49
C HIS A 3 -56.50 -26.69 -28.99
N VAL A 4 -56.15 -25.58 -29.65
CA VAL A 4 -54.78 -25.11 -29.79
C VAL A 4 -54.46 -24.22 -28.58
N SER A 5 -53.83 -24.80 -27.57
CA SER A 5 -53.25 -24.07 -26.44
C SER A 5 -51.74 -24.26 -26.48
N ASN A 6 -51.06 -23.37 -27.21
CA ASN A 6 -49.61 -23.23 -27.15
C ASN A 6 -49.27 -21.90 -26.46
N VAL A 7 -49.57 -21.83 -25.16
CA VAL A 7 -49.06 -20.76 -24.31
C VAL A 7 -47.65 -21.17 -23.91
N GLY A 8 -46.67 -20.56 -24.57
CA GLY A 8 -45.26 -20.76 -24.29
C GLY A 8 -44.99 -20.67 -22.79
N ARG A 9 -44.33 -21.70 -22.26
CA ARG A 9 -43.81 -21.68 -20.89
C ARG A 9 -42.93 -20.46 -20.73
N PHE A 10 -43.40 -19.44 -20.01
CA PHE A 10 -42.58 -18.34 -19.53
C PHE A 10 -41.46 -18.94 -18.70
N CYS A 11 -40.23 -18.92 -19.21
CA CYS A 11 -39.07 -19.41 -18.49
C CYS A 11 -38.66 -18.33 -17.47
N PRO A 12 -38.78 -18.56 -16.15
CA PRO A 12 -38.46 -17.56 -15.14
C PRO A 12 -37.00 -17.09 -15.21
N ARG A 13 -36.11 -17.95 -15.73
CA ARG A 13 -34.69 -17.65 -15.95
C ARG A 13 -34.45 -16.54 -16.99
N LEU A 14 -35.30 -16.41 -18.02
CA LEU A 14 -35.16 -15.33 -19.01
C LEU A 14 -35.50 -13.96 -18.40
N HIS A 15 -36.53 -13.89 -17.55
CA HIS A 15 -36.95 -12.62 -16.94
C HIS A 15 -35.90 -12.07 -15.97
N VAL A 16 -35.23 -12.94 -15.21
CA VAL A 16 -34.11 -12.57 -14.34
C VAL A 16 -32.91 -12.08 -15.16
N CYS A 17 -32.64 -12.69 -16.32
CA CYS A 17 -31.58 -12.26 -17.23
C CYS A 17 -31.77 -10.81 -17.73
N PHE A 18 -32.99 -10.45 -18.15
CA PHE A 18 -33.30 -9.09 -18.61
C PHE A 18 -33.19 -8.03 -17.50
N GLN A 19 -33.52 -8.39 -16.25
CA GLN A 19 -33.34 -7.48 -15.12
C GLN A 19 -31.87 -7.25 -14.80
N VAL A 20 -31.05 -8.30 -14.83
CA VAL A 20 -29.60 -8.20 -14.62
C VAL A 20 -28.94 -7.38 -15.73
N ASP A 21 -29.28 -7.62 -17.00
CA ASP A 21 -28.74 -6.87 -18.13
C ASP A 21 -29.04 -5.38 -18.06
N LYS A 22 -30.22 -4.99 -17.56
CA LYS A 22 -30.57 -3.58 -17.33
C LYS A 22 -29.61 -2.90 -16.34
N TYR A 23 -29.22 -3.58 -15.26
CA TYR A 23 -28.27 -3.04 -14.28
C TYR A 23 -26.83 -3.05 -14.81
N LEU A 24 -26.44 -4.10 -15.52
CA LEU A 24 -25.08 -4.25 -16.07
C LEU A 24 -24.83 -3.35 -17.28
N TYR A 25 -25.88 -2.90 -17.98
CA TYR A 25 -25.73 -2.04 -19.16
C TYR A 25 -24.89 -0.79 -18.87
N HIS A 26 -25.10 -0.15 -17.72
CA HIS A 26 -24.34 1.03 -17.29
C HIS A 26 -22.90 0.73 -16.87
N MET A 27 -22.54 -0.54 -16.69
CA MET A 27 -21.18 -1.00 -16.38
C MET A 27 -20.42 -1.46 -17.64
N ARG A 28 -21.08 -1.53 -18.80
CA ARG A 28 -20.42 -1.85 -20.07
C ARG A 28 -19.70 -0.61 -20.58
N LEU A 29 -18.39 -0.62 -20.48
CA LEU A 29 -17.53 0.41 -21.04
C LEU A 29 -17.10 -0.01 -22.44
N SER A 30 -17.40 0.84 -23.43
CA SER A 30 -16.84 0.68 -24.76
C SER A 30 -15.36 1.07 -24.79
N ASP A 31 -14.62 0.62 -25.81
CA ASP A 31 -13.23 1.05 -26.04
C ASP A 31 -13.13 2.59 -26.15
N GLU A 32 -14.13 3.24 -26.75
CA GLU A 32 -14.18 4.71 -26.83
C GLU A 32 -14.27 5.34 -25.43
N ASN A 33 -15.08 4.79 -24.52
CA ASN A 33 -15.16 5.27 -23.14
C ASN A 33 -13.83 5.07 -22.40
N LEU A 34 -13.20 3.90 -22.55
CA LEU A 34 -11.90 3.61 -21.93
C LEU A 34 -10.81 4.57 -22.44
N MET A 35 -10.81 4.85 -23.74
CA MET A 35 -9.86 5.79 -24.35
C MET A 35 -10.10 7.23 -23.90
N ASP A 36 -11.35 7.68 -23.76
CA ASP A 36 -11.67 9.00 -23.20
C ASP A 36 -11.20 9.11 -21.74
N VAL A 37 -11.51 8.12 -20.90
CA VAL A 37 -11.04 8.08 -19.51
C VAL A 37 -9.52 8.11 -19.44
N SER A 38 -8.82 7.33 -20.26
CA SER A 38 -7.35 7.30 -20.33
C SER A 38 -6.76 8.67 -20.69
N LYS A 39 -7.33 9.36 -21.69
CA LYS A 39 -6.90 10.72 -22.08
C LYS A 39 -7.12 11.74 -20.95
N ARG A 40 -8.28 11.68 -20.28
CA ARG A 40 -8.58 12.55 -19.13
C ARG A 40 -7.63 12.30 -17.98
N PHE A 41 -7.34 11.04 -17.68
CA PHE A 41 -6.40 10.66 -16.63
C PHE A 41 -4.99 11.16 -16.95
N ARG A 42 -4.52 11.00 -18.19
CA ARG A 42 -3.23 11.55 -18.65
C ARG A 42 -3.14 13.06 -18.46
N ARG A 43 -4.16 13.81 -18.85
CA ARG A 43 -4.19 15.27 -18.65
C ARG A 43 -4.10 15.65 -17.17
N GLU A 44 -4.75 14.91 -16.28
CA GLU A 44 -4.63 15.17 -14.84
C GLU A 44 -3.25 14.78 -14.27
N MET A 45 -2.59 13.75 -14.82
CA MET A 45 -1.19 13.46 -14.50
C MET A 45 -0.27 14.59 -14.96
N ASP A 46 -0.43 15.10 -16.19
CA ASP A 46 0.38 16.21 -16.71
C ASP A 46 0.22 17.47 -15.84
N LYS A 47 -1.02 17.80 -15.44
CA LYS A 47 -1.30 18.87 -14.47
C LYS A 47 -0.66 18.59 -13.10
N GLY A 48 -0.68 17.34 -12.64
CA GLY A 48 -0.03 16.92 -11.42
C GLY A 48 1.48 17.12 -11.44
N LEU A 49 2.12 16.99 -12.60
CA LEU A 49 3.57 17.21 -12.75
C LEU A 49 3.93 18.71 -12.89
N GLY A 50 2.99 19.55 -13.33
CA GLY A 50 3.21 20.99 -13.49
C GLY A 50 3.28 21.72 -12.14
N ARG A 51 4.29 22.58 -11.96
CA ARG A 51 4.53 23.33 -10.72
C ARG A 51 3.31 24.12 -10.24
N ASP A 52 2.69 24.88 -11.15
CA ASP A 52 1.59 25.80 -10.82
C ASP A 52 0.23 25.10 -10.84
N THR A 53 0.12 23.98 -11.56
CA THR A 53 -1.12 23.21 -11.72
C THR A 53 -1.29 22.11 -10.66
N ASN A 54 -0.20 21.64 -10.06
CA ASN A 54 -0.19 20.59 -9.03
C ASN A 54 -1.13 20.88 -7.84
N PRO A 55 -1.15 22.09 -7.25
CA PRO A 55 -2.00 22.38 -6.09
C PRO A 55 -3.48 22.13 -6.34
N THR A 56 -3.95 22.31 -7.57
CA THR A 56 -5.35 22.11 -7.98
C THR A 56 -5.60 20.82 -8.77
N ALA A 57 -4.56 20.07 -9.14
CA ALA A 57 -4.71 18.82 -9.90
C ALA A 57 -5.45 17.74 -9.11
N ALA A 58 -6.28 16.95 -9.79
CA ALA A 58 -6.96 15.81 -9.17
C ALA A 58 -5.99 14.65 -8.87
N VAL A 59 -4.98 14.46 -9.73
CA VAL A 59 -3.88 13.49 -9.54
C VAL A 59 -2.62 14.28 -9.18
N LYS A 60 -2.13 14.11 -7.94
CA LYS A 60 -1.06 14.95 -7.39
C LYS A 60 0.35 14.64 -7.86
N MET A 61 0.59 13.48 -8.49
CA MET A 61 1.90 13.08 -9.03
C MET A 61 3.09 13.40 -8.10
N LEU A 62 2.95 13.09 -6.81
CA LEU A 62 3.94 13.47 -5.81
C LEU A 62 5.28 12.75 -6.05
N PRO A 63 6.42 13.46 -5.92
CA PRO A 63 7.73 12.85 -6.14
C PRO A 63 8.01 11.75 -5.10
N SER A 64 8.50 10.60 -5.56
CA SER A 64 8.91 9.48 -4.69
C SER A 64 10.29 9.70 -4.06
N PHE A 65 11.06 10.66 -4.58
CA PHE A 65 12.48 10.90 -4.28
C PHE A 65 13.42 9.71 -4.55
N VAL A 66 12.92 8.62 -5.14
CA VAL A 66 13.76 7.51 -5.62
C VAL A 66 14.44 7.93 -6.91
N ARG A 67 15.78 7.95 -6.90
CA ARG A 67 16.59 8.46 -8.03
C ARG A 67 17.24 7.36 -8.88
N SER A 68 17.21 6.12 -8.40
CA SER A 68 17.73 4.95 -9.10
C SER A 68 16.92 3.72 -8.72
N THR A 69 16.74 2.81 -9.67
CA THR A 69 16.18 1.48 -9.42
C THR A 69 17.28 0.49 -9.08
N HIS A 70 16.89 -0.66 -8.53
CA HIS A 70 17.81 -1.76 -8.26
C HIS A 70 18.53 -2.21 -9.54
N ASN A 71 19.81 -2.57 -9.41
CA ASN A 71 20.65 -3.00 -10.53
C ASN A 71 21.06 -4.48 -10.46
N GLY A 72 20.55 -5.22 -9.47
CA GLY A 72 20.80 -6.65 -9.32
C GLY A 72 22.09 -6.99 -8.55
N THR A 73 22.85 -5.98 -8.11
CA THR A 73 24.07 -6.16 -7.31
C THR A 73 23.84 -6.07 -5.81
N GLU A 74 22.59 -5.84 -5.39
CA GLU A 74 22.23 -5.70 -3.99
C GLU A 74 22.50 -7.00 -3.23
N THR A 75 23.01 -6.87 -2.01
CA THR A 75 23.24 -7.98 -1.08
C THR A 75 22.93 -7.56 0.33
N GLY A 76 22.58 -8.54 1.17
CA GLY A 76 22.33 -8.34 2.60
C GLY A 76 20.89 -8.59 3.01
N ASP A 77 20.62 -8.26 4.26
CA ASP A 77 19.32 -8.46 4.90
C ASP A 77 18.59 -7.13 5.03
N PHE A 78 17.35 -7.08 4.60
CA PHE A 78 16.51 -5.88 4.59
C PHE A 78 15.17 -6.19 5.27
N LEU A 79 14.68 -5.25 6.07
CA LEU A 79 13.33 -5.29 6.61
C LEU A 79 12.41 -4.41 5.78
N ALA A 80 11.20 -4.88 5.54
CA ALA A 80 10.13 -4.05 5.00
C ALA A 80 8.93 -4.10 5.95
N LEU A 81 8.31 -2.95 6.17
CA LEU A 81 7.06 -2.82 6.90
C LEU A 81 6.02 -2.20 5.99
N ASP A 82 4.91 -2.89 5.81
CA ASP A 82 3.85 -2.51 4.90
C ASP A 82 2.55 -2.31 5.66
N LEU A 83 2.24 -1.04 5.95
CA LEU A 83 1.03 -0.65 6.67
C LEU A 83 -0.09 -0.40 5.66
N GLY A 84 -1.02 -1.35 5.63
CA GLY A 84 -2.21 -1.33 4.79
C GLY A 84 -3.43 -0.74 5.50
N GLY A 85 -4.60 -1.34 5.25
CA GLY A 85 -5.87 -1.00 5.89
C GLY A 85 -6.09 -1.77 7.20
N THR A 86 -6.60 -2.99 7.09
CA THR A 86 -6.94 -3.80 8.27
C THR A 86 -5.75 -4.53 8.89
N ASN A 87 -4.71 -4.75 8.09
CA ASN A 87 -3.51 -5.48 8.48
C ASN A 87 -2.26 -4.70 8.09
N PHE A 88 -1.15 -5.05 8.71
CA PHE A 88 0.18 -4.73 8.21
C PHE A 88 1.04 -5.98 8.13
N ARG A 89 2.10 -5.89 7.35
CA ARG A 89 3.04 -6.98 7.14
C ARG A 89 4.45 -6.53 7.51
N VAL A 90 5.19 -7.40 8.18
CA VAL A 90 6.63 -7.26 8.39
C VAL A 90 7.31 -8.33 7.53
N LEU A 91 8.34 -7.95 6.78
CA LEU A 91 9.12 -8.84 5.94
C LEU A 91 10.59 -8.72 6.28
N LEU A 92 11.29 -9.86 6.27
CA LEU A 92 12.74 -9.93 6.17
C LEU A 92 13.11 -10.51 4.81
N VAL A 93 13.84 -9.72 4.03
CA VAL A 93 14.31 -10.06 2.68
C VAL A 93 15.81 -10.26 2.75
N ARG A 94 16.28 -11.44 2.36
CA ARG A 94 17.70 -11.79 2.29
C ARG A 94 18.11 -11.89 0.83
N VAL A 95 19.02 -11.04 0.40
CA VAL A 95 19.55 -11.01 -0.97
C VAL A 95 20.98 -11.51 -0.97
N SER A 96 21.26 -12.56 -1.74
CA SER A 96 22.58 -13.19 -1.84
C SER A 96 23.09 -13.18 -3.28
N SER A 97 24.41 -13.00 -3.45
CA SER A 97 25.09 -12.83 -4.75
C SER A 97 25.72 -14.11 -5.29
N ASN A 98 25.22 -15.30 -4.94
CA ASN A 98 25.87 -16.59 -5.23
C ASN A 98 25.72 -17.02 -6.70
N GLY A 99 26.15 -16.19 -7.67
CA GLY A 99 26.13 -16.45 -9.11
C GLY A 99 24.74 -16.36 -9.78
N LYS A 100 23.67 -16.50 -8.99
CA LYS A 100 22.29 -16.12 -9.32
C LYS A 100 21.75 -15.34 -8.13
N GLN A 101 21.24 -14.13 -8.35
CA GLN A 101 20.67 -13.30 -7.28
C GLN A 101 19.50 -14.07 -6.64
N LYS A 102 19.76 -14.70 -5.49
CA LYS A 102 18.75 -15.48 -4.77
C LYS A 102 18.15 -14.59 -3.70
N VAL A 103 16.84 -14.42 -3.77
CA VAL A 103 16.04 -13.65 -2.81
C VAL A 103 15.25 -14.65 -1.95
N GLU A 104 15.47 -14.60 -0.64
CA GLU A 104 14.67 -15.35 0.35
C GLU A 104 13.84 -14.37 1.16
N MET A 105 12.58 -14.73 1.43
CA MET A 105 11.65 -13.84 2.13
C MET A 105 10.94 -14.57 3.27
N GLU A 106 11.06 -14.01 4.46
CA GLU A 106 10.24 -14.37 5.62
C GLU A 106 9.25 -13.23 5.85
N ASN A 107 7.98 -13.53 6.09
CA ASN A 107 7.00 -12.49 6.40
C ASN A 107 6.01 -12.91 7.49
N GLN A 108 5.45 -11.92 8.15
CA GLN A 108 4.35 -12.13 9.07
C GLN A 108 3.32 -11.00 8.91
N ILE A 109 2.04 -11.37 8.85
CA ILE A 109 0.90 -10.46 8.80
C ILE A 109 0.35 -10.27 10.21
N TYR A 110 0.04 -9.03 10.55
CA TYR A 110 -0.51 -8.61 11.83
C TYR A 110 -1.81 -7.85 11.59
N ALA A 111 -2.89 -8.30 12.23
CA ALA A 111 -4.13 -7.55 12.28
C ALA A 111 -3.97 -6.33 13.19
N ILE A 112 -4.57 -5.22 12.79
CA ILE A 112 -4.56 -3.99 13.60
C ILE A 112 -5.93 -3.91 14.28
N PRO A 113 -5.98 -4.01 15.63
CA PRO A 113 -7.23 -3.88 16.35
C PRO A 113 -7.92 -2.54 16.06
N GLU A 114 -9.25 -2.54 15.94
CA GLU A 114 -10.02 -1.35 15.58
C GLU A 114 -9.83 -0.19 16.58
N ASN A 115 -9.69 -0.51 17.87
CA ASN A 115 -9.36 0.46 18.91
C ASN A 115 -7.99 1.10 18.71
N ILE A 116 -7.01 0.39 18.14
CA ILE A 116 -5.69 0.93 17.80
C ILE A 116 -5.77 1.79 16.53
N MET A 117 -6.52 1.36 15.51
CA MET A 117 -6.72 2.14 14.28
C MET A 117 -7.35 3.52 14.52
N ARG A 118 -8.17 3.64 15.57
CA ARG A 118 -8.89 4.86 15.95
C ARG A 118 -8.40 5.50 17.26
N GLY A 119 -7.36 4.95 17.86
CA GLY A 119 -6.78 5.43 19.11
C GLY A 119 -5.86 6.64 18.91
N SER A 120 -4.78 6.70 19.67
CA SER A 120 -3.72 7.68 19.47
C SER A 120 -2.67 7.18 18.49
N GLY A 121 -1.97 8.11 17.83
CA GLY A 121 -0.80 7.78 17.03
C GLY A 121 0.26 7.06 17.83
N THR A 122 0.43 7.41 19.10
CA THR A 122 1.39 6.74 19.99
C THR A 122 1.05 5.26 20.15
N GLU A 123 -0.20 4.92 20.44
CA GLU A 123 -0.64 3.52 20.55
C GLU A 123 -0.46 2.75 19.24
N LEU A 124 -0.79 3.37 18.10
CA LEU A 124 -0.60 2.76 16.78
C LEU A 124 0.87 2.41 16.51
N PHE A 125 1.78 3.39 16.66
CA PHE A 125 3.20 3.16 16.36
C PHE A 125 3.88 2.29 17.41
N ASP A 126 3.47 2.35 18.68
CA ASP A 126 3.96 1.44 19.72
C ASP A 126 3.55 0.00 19.43
N HIS A 127 2.30 -0.25 19.01
CA HIS A 127 1.84 -1.57 18.59
C HIS A 127 2.63 -2.11 17.39
N ILE A 128 2.86 -1.27 16.36
CA ILE A 128 3.67 -1.64 15.19
C ILE A 128 5.11 -2.00 15.62
N ALA A 129 5.73 -1.21 16.49
CA ALA A 129 7.08 -1.45 16.99
C ALA A 129 7.17 -2.73 17.82
N GLU A 130 6.12 -3.06 18.60
CA GLU A 130 6.03 -4.32 19.34
C GLU A 130 5.96 -5.53 18.40
N CYS A 131 5.09 -5.50 17.39
CA CYS A 131 5.01 -6.59 16.41
C CYS A 131 6.33 -6.78 15.64
N LEU A 132 7.01 -5.67 15.29
CA LEU A 132 8.33 -5.73 14.68
C LEU A 132 9.35 -6.40 15.62
N ALA A 133 9.36 -6.05 16.91
CA ALA A 133 10.23 -6.66 17.90
C ALA A 133 9.98 -8.17 18.01
N ASN A 134 8.71 -8.57 18.11
CA ASN A 134 8.31 -9.97 18.23
C ASN A 134 8.66 -10.78 16.98
N PHE A 135 8.55 -10.18 15.79
CA PHE A 135 8.99 -10.80 14.53
C PHE A 135 10.50 -11.08 14.54
N LEU A 136 11.31 -10.09 14.93
CA LEU A 136 12.77 -10.24 15.00
C LEU A 136 13.20 -11.26 16.05
N GLU A 137 12.54 -11.27 17.20
CA GLU A 137 12.80 -12.23 18.28
C GLU A 137 12.51 -13.67 17.83
N LYS A 138 11.39 -13.91 17.16
CA LYS A 138 11.04 -15.23 16.58
C LYS A 138 12.09 -15.73 15.60
N LEU A 139 12.70 -14.83 14.83
CA LEU A 139 13.78 -15.15 13.89
C LEU A 139 15.16 -15.22 14.55
N GLY A 140 15.26 -15.01 15.88
CA GLY A 140 16.52 -15.04 16.62
C GLY A 140 17.44 -13.83 16.34
N ILE A 141 16.92 -12.74 15.79
CA ILE A 141 17.69 -11.56 15.37
C ILE A 141 17.74 -10.56 16.54
N LYS A 142 18.83 -10.56 17.31
CA LYS A 142 18.96 -9.72 18.51
C LYS A 142 19.78 -8.44 18.34
N VAL A 143 20.83 -8.44 17.50
CA VAL A 143 21.78 -7.30 17.40
C VAL A 143 22.30 -7.12 15.98
N LYS A 144 21.46 -6.64 15.07
CA LYS A 144 21.88 -6.22 13.73
C LYS A 144 21.13 -4.96 13.36
N LYS A 145 21.85 -3.87 13.06
CA LYS A 145 21.26 -2.66 12.48
C LYS A 145 20.76 -3.01 11.08
N LEU A 146 19.52 -3.46 10.99
CA LEU A 146 18.89 -3.81 9.72
C LEU A 146 18.27 -2.56 9.08
N PRO A 147 18.49 -2.33 7.76
CA PRO A 147 17.70 -1.40 7.00
C PRO A 147 16.23 -1.75 7.12
N LEU A 148 15.42 -0.81 7.59
CA LEU A 148 13.97 -0.91 7.51
C LEU A 148 13.47 0.16 6.54
N GLY A 149 12.72 -0.26 5.53
CA GLY A 149 11.84 0.67 4.82
C GLY A 149 10.38 0.44 5.16
N PHE A 150 9.63 1.52 4.98
CA PHE A 150 8.30 1.65 5.52
C PHE A 150 7.35 2.08 4.40
N THR A 151 6.55 1.14 3.91
CA THR A 151 5.43 1.42 3.04
C THR A 151 4.26 1.85 3.90
N PHE A 152 3.98 3.14 3.84
CA PHE A 152 2.87 3.74 4.54
C PHE A 152 1.80 4.14 3.51
N SER A 153 0.82 3.25 3.32
CA SER A 153 -0.15 3.35 2.21
C SER A 153 -1.29 4.35 2.51
N PHE A 154 -0.93 5.56 2.90
CA PHE A 154 -1.83 6.68 3.15
C PHE A 154 -1.35 7.93 2.41
N PRO A 155 -2.24 8.87 2.07
CA PRO A 155 -1.86 10.14 1.49
C PRO A 155 -0.80 10.84 2.36
N CYS A 156 0.41 11.01 1.81
CA CYS A 156 1.51 11.70 2.48
C CYS A 156 2.23 12.66 1.53
N GLN A 157 2.72 13.75 2.10
CA GLN A 157 3.63 14.67 1.46
C GLN A 157 5.06 14.34 1.89
N GLN A 158 5.81 13.73 0.98
CA GLN A 158 7.22 13.43 1.20
C GLN A 158 8.06 14.68 0.87
N ILE A 159 9.00 15.04 1.75
CA ILE A 159 9.89 16.21 1.56
C ILE A 159 11.32 15.77 1.23
N LYS A 160 11.74 14.68 1.84
CA LYS A 160 12.92 13.90 1.50
C LYS A 160 12.59 12.44 1.77
N LEU A 161 13.46 11.55 1.33
CA LEU A 161 13.21 10.12 1.46
C LEU A 161 12.88 9.71 2.91
N ASP A 162 13.64 10.14 3.92
CA ASP A 162 13.40 9.74 5.30
C ASP A 162 12.46 10.68 6.09
N GLU A 163 11.65 11.50 5.41
CA GLU A 163 10.61 12.36 6.03
C GLU A 163 9.35 12.43 5.18
N SER A 164 8.23 12.05 5.77
CA SER A 164 6.93 12.02 5.09
C SER A 164 5.81 12.41 6.03
N PHE A 165 5.06 13.44 5.66
CA PHE A 165 4.01 14.04 6.48
C PHE A 165 2.64 13.54 6.05
N VAL A 166 1.87 12.99 6.98
CA VAL A 166 0.54 12.46 6.66
C VAL A 166 -0.41 13.60 6.30
N VAL A 167 -1.06 13.55 5.14
CA VAL A 167 -2.02 14.57 4.71
C VAL A 167 -3.38 14.31 5.35
N SER A 168 -3.88 13.08 5.23
CA SER A 168 -5.17 12.68 5.78
C SER A 168 -5.24 11.17 5.94
N TRP A 169 -5.97 10.70 6.96
CA TRP A 169 -6.29 9.29 7.11
C TRP A 169 -7.30 8.81 6.06
N THR A 170 -7.17 7.53 5.70
CA THR A 170 -8.10 6.81 4.82
C THR A 170 -8.32 5.41 5.38
N LYS A 171 -9.08 4.55 4.68
CA LYS A 171 -9.21 3.11 5.02
C LYS A 171 -9.74 2.87 6.45
N GLY A 172 -10.52 3.80 6.99
CA GLY A 172 -11.12 3.71 8.31
C GLY A 172 -10.21 4.08 9.49
N PHE A 173 -8.93 4.43 9.25
CA PHE A 173 -8.04 4.95 10.30
C PHE A 173 -8.49 6.32 10.77
N LYS A 174 -8.29 6.57 12.06
CA LYS A 174 -8.51 7.88 12.72
C LYS A 174 -7.54 8.12 13.87
N ALA A 175 -6.34 7.55 13.81
CA ALA A 175 -5.36 7.66 14.89
C ALA A 175 -4.97 9.14 15.12
N SER A 176 -5.26 9.65 16.32
CA SER A 176 -5.09 11.07 16.65
C SER A 176 -3.62 11.48 16.76
N GLY A 177 -3.31 12.72 16.39
CA GLY A 177 -1.95 13.27 16.48
C GLY A 177 -0.95 12.73 15.44
N VAL A 178 -1.44 12.21 14.31
CA VAL A 178 -0.61 11.71 13.19
C VAL A 178 -0.73 12.56 11.93
N GLU A 179 -1.92 13.04 11.59
CA GLU A 179 -2.10 13.98 10.46
C GLU A 179 -1.24 15.24 10.67
N GLY A 180 -0.55 15.66 9.61
CA GLY A 180 0.42 16.77 9.64
C GLY A 180 1.76 16.42 10.31
N ARG A 181 2.02 15.17 10.71
CA ARG A 181 3.26 14.76 11.39
C ARG A 181 4.11 13.87 10.52
N ASP A 182 5.43 13.93 10.74
CA ASP A 182 6.39 13.03 10.11
C ASP A 182 6.23 11.59 10.62
N VAL A 183 5.72 10.73 9.74
CA VAL A 183 5.41 9.33 10.03
C VAL A 183 6.67 8.50 10.26
N VAL A 184 7.79 8.86 9.60
CA VAL A 184 9.08 8.17 9.77
C VAL A 184 9.62 8.46 11.17
N GLY A 185 9.56 9.72 11.60
CA GLY A 185 9.91 10.14 12.96
C GLY A 185 9.06 9.48 14.05
N LEU A 186 7.74 9.35 13.82
CA LEU A 186 6.85 8.65 14.76
C LEU A 186 7.23 7.17 14.92
N LEU A 187 7.42 6.45 13.82
CA LEU A 187 7.86 5.06 13.85
C LEU A 187 9.26 4.91 14.49
N ARG A 188 10.20 5.80 14.16
CA ARG A 188 11.55 5.82 14.74
C ARG A 188 11.52 6.00 16.26
N LYS A 189 10.64 6.86 16.76
CA LYS A 189 10.43 7.09 18.19
C LYS A 189 9.90 5.84 18.88
N ALA A 190 8.90 5.18 18.31
CA ALA A 190 8.32 3.95 18.87
C ALA A 190 9.32 2.79 18.89
N ILE A 191 10.06 2.58 17.80
CA ILE A 191 11.14 1.59 17.70
C ILE A 191 12.22 1.83 18.77
N LYS A 192 12.66 3.08 18.93
CA LYS A 192 13.66 3.46 19.94
C LYS A 192 13.14 3.20 21.36
N LYS A 193 11.88 3.55 21.64
CA LYS A 193 11.21 3.31 22.93
C LYS A 193 11.15 1.82 23.27
N ARG A 194 10.90 0.96 22.28
CA ARG A 194 10.83 -0.51 22.47
C ARG A 194 12.20 -1.17 22.67
N GLY A 195 13.30 -0.49 22.30
CA GLY A 195 14.65 -1.01 22.39
C GLY A 195 15.05 -1.91 21.21
N VAL A 196 14.36 -1.79 20.07
CA VAL A 196 14.66 -2.59 18.87
C VAL A 196 15.83 -1.93 18.11
N SER A 197 16.91 -2.68 17.88
CA SER A 197 18.10 -2.18 17.17
C SER A 197 17.95 -2.23 15.65
N VAL A 198 16.95 -1.54 15.07
CA VAL A 198 16.83 -1.37 13.60
C VAL A 198 17.23 0.03 13.17
N MET A 199 17.79 0.14 11.97
CA MET A 199 18.07 1.43 11.35
C MET A 199 16.99 1.68 10.30
N LEU A 200 16.10 2.63 10.58
CA LEU A 200 15.21 3.15 9.55
C LEU A 200 16.08 3.79 8.47
N LEU A 201 16.23 3.08 7.37
CA LEU A 201 17.04 3.48 6.23
C LEU A 201 16.15 4.02 5.12
N HIS A 202 16.79 4.74 4.23
CA HIS A 202 16.23 5.42 3.07
C HIS A 202 15.15 4.61 2.32
N PRO A 203 13.96 5.16 2.03
CA PRO A 203 12.95 4.48 1.20
C PRO A 203 13.34 4.18 -0.24
N GLN A 204 14.54 4.59 -0.69
CA GLN A 204 15.07 4.19 -2.00
C GLN A 204 15.08 2.67 -2.17
N ALA A 205 15.33 1.92 -1.10
CA ALA A 205 15.33 0.46 -1.15
C ALA A 205 13.92 -0.14 -1.23
N ILE A 206 12.86 0.55 -0.78
CA ILE A 206 11.58 -0.09 -0.40
C ILE A 206 10.38 0.39 -1.21
N ILE A 207 10.35 1.63 -1.69
CA ILE A 207 9.28 2.02 -2.64
C ILE A 207 9.41 1.18 -3.92
N ALA A 208 10.65 0.97 -4.41
CA ALA A 208 10.88 0.10 -5.55
C ALA A 208 10.66 -1.39 -5.21
N LEU A 209 11.01 -1.85 -4.00
CA LEU A 209 10.77 -3.25 -3.60
C LEU A 209 9.27 -3.54 -3.40
N VAL A 210 8.49 -2.58 -2.90
CA VAL A 210 7.04 -2.76 -2.70
C VAL A 210 6.26 -2.55 -3.99
N VAL A 211 6.73 -1.71 -4.92
CA VAL A 211 6.23 -1.74 -6.30
C VAL A 211 6.57 -3.11 -6.92
N PHE A 212 7.75 -3.68 -6.70
CA PHE A 212 8.08 -5.02 -7.20
C PHE A 212 7.25 -6.15 -6.54
N LEU A 213 7.01 -6.07 -5.23
CA LEU A 213 6.31 -7.08 -4.43
C LEU A 213 4.77 -6.97 -4.48
N ASN A 214 4.20 -5.93 -5.08
CA ASN A 214 2.76 -5.84 -5.37
C ASN A 214 2.41 -6.31 -6.79
N TYR A 215 3.40 -6.60 -7.63
CA TYR A 215 3.22 -7.10 -9.00
C TYR A 215 3.65 -8.56 -9.20
N PHE A 216 3.95 -9.28 -8.11
CA PHE A 216 4.15 -10.73 -8.05
C PHE A 216 3.38 -11.35 -6.90
#